data_AF-A0A820CG18-F1
#
_entry.id   AF-A0A820CG18-F1
#
_cell.length_a   1.000
_cell.length_b   1.000
_cell.length_c   1.000
_cell.angle_alpha   90.00
_cell.angle_beta   90.00
_cell.angle_gamma   90.00
#
_symmetry.space_group_name_H-M   'P 1'
#
loop_
_entity.id
_entity.type
_entity.pdbx_description
1 polymer ?
#
loop_
_entity_poly.entity_id
_entity_poly.type
_entity_poly.pdbx_seq_one_letter_code
_entity_poly.pdbx_strand_id
1 'polypeptide(L)'
;FWLQRNLSKVYAEATDAKLKAQEVLEILKTASDDRELENQLVLLLGYGQFDFIKTLRTHRHMILYCTLLASSQSASEKAKIEEKMKNDPDLVWILQALSETDRSDAVQDDRERRVSSKKNRGEDGDQDTMETENGTTETISNPQHVVNLEDLVFAQGSHYMANKSCRLPDGSYRLQKKGYEEVHVPALKPSALDPGEVLYPISNLPKYAQPAFDGYKVLNRIQTRMVKAALESDENILLCAPTGAGKTNVALLCILREIGKHVMSDGTINVDEFKMIYIAPMRSLVQEVVGNFTKRLNPFGLKVAELTGDHQLSREQINETQLIVCTPEKWDIITRKGGERSYTQLVRLIILDEVHLLHDDRGPVLEAVIARTIRTIETTQ
;
A
#
# COMPACT_ATOMS: atom_id res chain seq x y z
N PHE A 1 -21.94 -27.93 -16.95
CA PHE A 1 -20.72 -28.79 -16.97
C PHE A 1 -20.12 -29.00 -15.57
N TRP A 2 -20.93 -29.34 -14.56
CA TRP A 2 -20.44 -29.51 -13.18
C TRP A 2 -19.56 -30.75 -13.02
N LEU A 3 -19.98 -31.88 -13.59
CA LEU A 3 -19.26 -33.15 -13.51
C LEU A 3 -17.88 -33.09 -14.19
N GLN A 4 -17.82 -32.51 -15.39
CA GLN A 4 -16.57 -32.31 -16.12
C GLN A 4 -15.60 -31.37 -15.40
N ARG A 5 -16.09 -30.29 -14.76
CA ARG A 5 -15.25 -29.35 -13.99
C ARG A 5 -14.66 -29.95 -12.73
N ASN A 6 -15.32 -30.93 -12.12
CA ASN A 6 -14.76 -31.65 -10.97
C ASN A 6 -13.78 -32.73 -11.42
N LEU A 7 -14.05 -33.40 -12.55
CA LEU A 7 -13.12 -34.37 -13.13
C LEU A 7 -11.87 -33.72 -13.75
N SER A 8 -11.95 -32.48 -14.25
CA SER A 8 -10.78 -31.74 -14.75
C SER A 8 -9.81 -31.30 -13.65
N LYS A 9 -10.18 -31.45 -12.36
CA LYS A 9 -9.25 -31.28 -11.24
C LYS A 9 -8.34 -32.50 -11.05
N VAL A 10 -8.73 -33.64 -11.62
CA VAL A 10 -8.08 -34.94 -11.47
C VAL A 10 -7.39 -35.35 -12.77
N TYR A 11 -8.03 -35.12 -13.92
CA TYR A 11 -7.51 -35.41 -15.24
C TYR A 11 -7.02 -34.12 -15.90
N ALA A 12 -5.74 -34.11 -16.30
CA ALA A 12 -5.11 -32.94 -16.92
C ALA A 12 -5.66 -32.63 -18.33
N GLU A 13 -6.13 -33.65 -19.05
CA GLU A 13 -6.69 -33.49 -20.39
C GLU A 13 -8.22 -33.31 -20.37
N ALA A 14 -8.69 -32.27 -21.06
CA ALA A 14 -10.10 -31.93 -21.13
C ALA A 14 -10.96 -32.97 -21.89
N THR A 15 -10.34 -33.70 -22.83
CA THR A 15 -10.93 -34.82 -23.57
C THR A 15 -11.19 -36.02 -22.66
N ASP A 16 -10.21 -36.39 -21.85
CA ASP A 16 -10.33 -37.47 -20.88
C ASP A 16 -11.34 -37.13 -19.79
N ALA A 17 -11.31 -35.90 -19.27
CA ALA A 17 -12.31 -35.44 -18.30
C ALA A 17 -13.74 -35.48 -18.86
N LYS A 18 -13.90 -35.24 -20.17
CA LYS A 18 -15.21 -35.32 -20.84
C LYS A 18 -15.68 -36.77 -21.03
N LEU A 19 -14.79 -37.66 -21.48
CA LEU A 19 -15.10 -39.09 -21.63
C LEU A 19 -15.44 -39.71 -20.28
N LYS A 20 -14.63 -39.45 -19.25
CA LYS A 20 -14.87 -39.91 -17.88
C LYS A 20 -16.17 -39.34 -17.31
N ALA A 21 -16.51 -38.08 -17.62
CA ALA A 21 -17.79 -37.51 -17.21
C ALA A 21 -18.98 -38.25 -17.82
N GLN A 22 -18.90 -38.66 -19.09
CA GLN A 22 -19.94 -39.46 -19.75
C GLN A 22 -20.05 -40.86 -19.15
N GLU A 23 -18.92 -41.53 -18.90
CA GLU A 23 -18.88 -42.85 -18.27
C GLU A 23 -19.45 -42.82 -16.84
N VAL A 24 -19.13 -41.80 -16.05
CA VAL A 24 -19.73 -41.59 -14.72
C VAL A 24 -21.24 -41.37 -14.81
N LEU A 25 -21.71 -40.64 -15.82
CA LEU A 25 -23.14 -40.38 -16.05
C LEU A 25 -23.89 -41.68 -16.38
N GLU A 26 -23.32 -42.54 -17.22
CA GLU A 26 -23.89 -43.85 -17.52
C GLU A 26 -23.90 -44.76 -16.29
N ILE A 27 -22.82 -44.81 -15.49
CA ILE A 27 -22.77 -45.58 -14.24
C ILE A 27 -23.85 -45.12 -13.25
N LEU A 28 -24.05 -43.81 -13.09
CA LEU A 28 -25.10 -43.24 -12.23
C LEU A 28 -26.51 -43.66 -12.68
N LYS A 29 -26.70 -43.87 -13.99
CA LYS A 29 -27.98 -44.26 -14.61
C LYS A 29 -28.24 -45.76 -14.55
N THR A 30 -27.21 -46.61 -14.69
CA THR A 30 -27.37 -48.07 -14.81
C THR A 30 -27.22 -48.83 -13.50
N ALA A 31 -26.57 -48.27 -12.47
CA ALA A 31 -26.31 -49.02 -11.23
C ALA A 31 -27.59 -49.41 -10.51
N SER A 32 -27.70 -50.67 -10.07
CA SER A 32 -28.91 -51.18 -9.42
C SER A 32 -28.96 -50.90 -7.91
N ASP A 33 -27.80 -50.82 -7.25
CA ASP A 33 -27.65 -50.60 -5.81
C ASP A 33 -26.44 -49.69 -5.51
N ASP A 34 -26.42 -49.05 -4.34
CA ASP A 34 -25.40 -48.09 -3.93
C ASP A 34 -24.01 -48.74 -3.82
N ARG A 35 -23.96 -50.01 -3.43
CA ARG A 35 -22.72 -50.79 -3.36
C ARG A 35 -22.16 -51.10 -4.75
N GLU A 36 -23.02 -51.36 -5.72
CA GLU A 36 -22.61 -51.56 -7.12
C GLU A 36 -22.10 -50.26 -7.73
N LEU A 37 -22.80 -49.15 -7.47
CA LEU A 37 -22.42 -47.82 -7.90
C LEU A 37 -21.02 -47.45 -7.39
N GLU A 38 -20.76 -47.63 -6.10
CA GLU A 38 -19.46 -47.31 -5.49
C GLU A 38 -18.34 -48.16 -6.11
N ASN A 39 -18.55 -49.47 -6.31
CA ASN A 39 -17.56 -50.34 -6.93
C ASN A 39 -17.24 -49.94 -8.37
N GLN A 40 -18.26 -49.58 -9.17
CA GLN A 40 -18.07 -49.13 -10.55
C GLN A 40 -17.37 -47.76 -10.63
N LEU A 41 -17.71 -46.83 -9.73
CA LEU A 41 -17.07 -45.52 -9.65
C LEU A 41 -15.61 -45.61 -9.19
N VAL A 42 -15.31 -46.50 -8.23
CA VAL A 42 -13.93 -46.77 -7.78
C VAL A 42 -13.10 -47.44 -8.87
N LEU A 43 -13.69 -48.38 -9.63
CA LEU A 43 -13.03 -49.00 -10.77
C LEU A 43 -12.70 -47.98 -11.88
N LEU A 44 -13.58 -47.01 -12.09
CA LEU A 44 -13.44 -46.01 -13.14
C LEU A 44 -12.49 -44.86 -12.79
N LEU A 45 -12.62 -44.32 -11.57
CA LEU A 45 -11.92 -43.11 -11.10
C LEU A 45 -10.68 -43.41 -10.25
N GLY A 46 -10.51 -44.68 -9.85
CA GLY A 46 -9.43 -45.13 -8.98
C GLY A 46 -9.64 -44.80 -7.50
N TYR A 47 -8.83 -45.43 -6.65
CA TYR A 47 -8.91 -45.30 -5.18
C TYR A 47 -8.55 -43.91 -4.63
N GLY A 48 -7.98 -43.02 -5.46
CA GLY A 48 -7.51 -41.70 -5.04
C GLY A 48 -8.60 -40.63 -4.92
N GLN A 49 -9.83 -40.87 -5.41
CA GLN A 49 -10.91 -39.88 -5.48
C GLN A 49 -12.10 -40.23 -4.59
N PHE A 50 -11.84 -40.76 -3.40
CA PHE A 50 -12.87 -41.26 -2.49
C PHE A 50 -13.89 -40.20 -2.06
N ASP A 51 -13.45 -38.97 -1.78
CA ASP A 51 -14.35 -37.88 -1.37
C ASP A 51 -15.33 -37.51 -2.49
N PHE A 52 -14.85 -37.47 -3.74
CA PHE A 52 -15.70 -37.19 -4.90
C PHE A 52 -16.66 -38.34 -5.18
N ILE A 53 -16.21 -39.59 -5.08
CA ILE A 53 -17.06 -40.79 -5.20
C ILE A 53 -18.14 -40.79 -4.11
N LYS A 54 -17.80 -40.42 -2.88
CA LYS A 54 -18.74 -40.27 -1.77
C LYS A 54 -19.78 -39.18 -2.05
N THR A 55 -19.40 -38.04 -2.62
CA THR A 55 -20.36 -37.00 -3.05
C THR A 55 -21.28 -37.52 -4.15
N LEU A 56 -20.76 -38.25 -5.15
CA LEU A 56 -21.54 -38.85 -6.22
C LEU A 56 -22.54 -39.89 -5.71
N ARG A 57 -22.17 -40.67 -4.69
CA ARG A 57 -23.08 -41.63 -4.03
C ARG A 57 -24.19 -40.92 -3.26
N THR A 58 -23.82 -39.98 -2.38
CA THR A 58 -24.79 -39.28 -1.51
C THR A 58 -25.81 -38.47 -2.30
N HIS A 59 -25.40 -37.89 -3.43
CA HIS A 59 -26.26 -37.02 -4.25
C HIS A 59 -26.52 -37.59 -5.65
N ARG A 60 -26.55 -38.93 -5.78
CA ARG A 60 -26.70 -39.67 -7.04
C ARG A 60 -27.79 -39.11 -7.95
N HIS A 61 -29.01 -39.03 -7.41
CA HIS A 61 -30.20 -38.62 -8.14
C HIS A 61 -30.14 -37.14 -8.55
N MET A 62 -29.69 -36.26 -7.65
CA MET A 62 -29.53 -34.84 -7.95
C MET A 62 -28.50 -34.60 -9.05
N ILE A 63 -27.31 -35.19 -8.95
CA ILE A 63 -26.24 -34.96 -9.92
C ILE A 63 -26.64 -35.53 -11.28
N LEU A 64 -27.25 -36.72 -11.33
CA LEU A 64 -27.71 -37.34 -12.58
C LEU A 64 -28.76 -36.48 -13.29
N TYR A 65 -29.87 -36.17 -12.62
CA TYR A 65 -31.00 -35.49 -13.25
C TYR A 65 -30.72 -34.01 -13.53
N CYS A 66 -29.99 -33.30 -12.66
CA CYS A 66 -29.57 -31.93 -12.95
C CYS A 66 -28.58 -31.87 -14.13
N THR A 67 -27.67 -32.85 -14.25
CA THR A 67 -26.73 -32.90 -15.37
C THR A 67 -27.44 -33.29 -16.68
N LEU A 68 -28.41 -34.21 -16.64
CA LEU A 68 -29.25 -34.54 -17.80
C LEU A 68 -30.13 -33.37 -18.25
N LEU A 69 -30.75 -32.64 -17.30
CA LEU A 69 -31.56 -31.47 -17.59
C LEU A 69 -30.70 -30.35 -18.23
N ALA A 70 -29.52 -30.08 -17.68
CA ALA A 70 -28.59 -29.06 -18.19
C ALA A 70 -27.88 -29.45 -19.51
N SER A 71 -27.86 -30.74 -19.87
CA SER A 71 -27.25 -31.23 -21.13
C SER A 71 -28.27 -31.49 -22.24
N SER A 72 -29.57 -31.50 -21.92
CA SER A 72 -30.64 -31.68 -22.92
C SER A 72 -30.69 -30.50 -23.89
N GLN A 73 -30.62 -30.78 -25.19
CA GLN A 73 -30.60 -29.76 -26.24
C GLN A 73 -32.00 -29.46 -26.80
N SER A 74 -32.95 -30.39 -26.62
CA SER A 74 -34.31 -30.30 -27.15
C SER A 74 -35.34 -30.02 -26.05
N ALA A 75 -36.25 -29.06 -26.27
CA ALA A 75 -37.32 -28.72 -25.33
C ALA A 75 -38.25 -29.91 -25.01
N SER A 76 -38.44 -30.83 -25.98
CA SER A 76 -39.22 -32.06 -25.77
C SER A 76 -38.54 -33.06 -24.84
N GLU A 77 -37.20 -33.14 -24.83
CA GLU A 77 -36.45 -34.02 -23.92
C GLU A 77 -36.43 -33.45 -22.51
N LYS A 78 -36.24 -32.13 -22.41
CA LYS A 78 -36.31 -31.40 -21.13
C LYS A 78 -37.66 -31.62 -20.45
N ALA A 79 -38.77 -31.48 -21.18
CA ALA A 79 -40.11 -31.72 -20.66
C ALA A 79 -40.33 -33.16 -20.18
N LYS A 80 -39.81 -34.16 -20.88
CA LYS A 80 -39.88 -35.58 -20.46
C LYS A 80 -39.08 -35.87 -19.19
N ILE A 81 -37.95 -35.20 -19.02
CA ILE A 81 -37.11 -35.34 -17.81
C ILE A 81 -37.78 -34.63 -16.63
N GLU A 82 -38.33 -33.44 -16.84
CA GLU A 82 -39.11 -32.70 -15.82
C GLU A 82 -40.37 -33.47 -15.40
N GLU A 83 -41.08 -34.09 -16.33
CA GLU A 83 -42.24 -34.93 -16.01
C GLU A 83 -41.84 -36.15 -15.16
N LYS A 84 -40.72 -36.79 -15.47
CA LYS A 84 -40.16 -37.87 -14.64
C LYS A 84 -39.75 -37.39 -13.25
N MET A 85 -39.10 -36.24 -13.15
CA MET A 85 -38.70 -35.65 -11.87
C MET A 85 -39.91 -35.19 -11.04
N LYS A 86 -41.02 -34.83 -11.67
CA LYS A 86 -42.26 -34.43 -11.00
C LYS A 86 -43.05 -35.62 -10.44
N ASN A 87 -42.92 -36.78 -11.07
CA ASN A 87 -43.63 -38.01 -10.67
C ASN A 87 -42.89 -38.80 -9.59
N ASP A 88 -41.66 -38.44 -9.24
CA ASP A 88 -40.84 -39.10 -8.23
C ASP A 88 -40.71 -38.21 -6.96
N PRO A 89 -41.21 -38.64 -5.79
CA PRO A 89 -41.17 -37.86 -4.54
C PRO A 89 -39.77 -37.38 -4.16
N ASP A 90 -38.73 -38.14 -4.49
CA ASP A 90 -37.33 -37.84 -4.14
C ASP A 90 -36.67 -36.84 -5.11
N LEU A 91 -37.34 -36.51 -6.23
CA LEU A 91 -36.85 -35.59 -7.26
C LEU A 91 -37.63 -34.27 -7.32
N VAL A 92 -38.85 -34.22 -6.79
CA VAL A 92 -39.73 -33.03 -6.82
C VAL A 92 -39.09 -31.83 -6.15
N TRP A 93 -38.45 -32.02 -5.00
CA TRP A 93 -37.81 -30.94 -4.25
C TRP A 93 -36.61 -30.34 -5.00
N ILE A 94 -35.91 -31.16 -5.81
CA ILE A 94 -34.79 -30.70 -6.66
C ILE A 94 -35.31 -29.80 -7.77
N LEU A 95 -36.44 -30.17 -8.38
CA LEU A 95 -37.07 -29.37 -9.43
C LEU A 95 -37.61 -28.04 -8.89
N GLN A 96 -38.17 -28.04 -7.67
CA GLN A 96 -38.56 -26.80 -6.98
C GLN A 96 -37.37 -25.87 -6.72
N ALA A 97 -36.27 -26.41 -6.16
CA ALA A 97 -35.05 -25.63 -5.91
C ALA A 97 -34.43 -25.04 -7.19
N LEU A 98 -34.46 -25.80 -8.30
CA LEU A 98 -34.01 -25.30 -9.61
C LEU A 98 -34.91 -24.17 -10.14
N SER A 99 -36.23 -24.29 -9.98
CA SER A 99 -37.18 -23.27 -10.45
C SER A 99 -37.11 -21.94 -9.69
N GLU A 100 -36.72 -21.98 -8.42
CA GLU A 100 -36.46 -20.80 -7.60
C GLU A 100 -35.17 -20.09 -8.03
N THR A 101 -34.13 -20.87 -8.37
CA THR A 101 -32.83 -20.36 -8.84
C THR A 101 -32.92 -19.80 -10.27
N ASP A 102 -33.67 -20.42 -11.17
CA ASP A 102 -33.90 -19.90 -12.53
C ASP A 102 -34.70 -18.58 -12.51
N ARG A 103 -35.59 -18.37 -11.52
CA ARG A 103 -36.32 -17.11 -11.35
C ARG A 103 -35.41 -15.98 -10.87
N SER A 104 -34.42 -16.26 -10.00
CA SER A 104 -33.42 -15.26 -9.61
C SER A 104 -32.48 -14.92 -10.77
N ASP A 105 -32.05 -15.93 -11.54
CA ASP A 105 -31.10 -15.74 -12.64
C ASP A 105 -31.75 -15.03 -13.85
N ALA A 106 -33.04 -15.28 -14.13
CA ALA A 106 -33.77 -14.57 -15.20
C ALA A 106 -33.98 -13.08 -14.90
N VAL A 107 -34.14 -12.70 -13.64
CA VAL A 107 -34.22 -11.30 -13.20
C VAL A 107 -32.87 -10.61 -13.33
N GLN A 108 -31.78 -11.37 -13.17
CA GLN A 108 -30.40 -10.90 -13.32
C GLN A 108 -30.01 -10.72 -14.81
N ASP A 109 -30.37 -11.66 -15.69
CA ASP A 109 -30.11 -11.57 -17.14
C ASP A 109 -30.92 -10.46 -17.83
N ASP A 110 -32.18 -10.22 -17.41
CA ASP A 110 -32.99 -9.08 -17.92
C ASP A 110 -32.43 -7.72 -17.47
N ARG A 111 -31.78 -7.67 -16.29
CA ARG A 111 -31.02 -6.49 -15.84
C ARG A 111 -29.77 -6.27 -16.70
N GLU A 112 -29.01 -7.32 -17.01
CA GLU A 112 -27.81 -7.23 -17.85
C GLU A 112 -28.11 -6.79 -19.30
N ARG A 113 -29.23 -7.25 -19.88
CA ARG A 113 -29.68 -6.83 -21.23
C ARG A 113 -30.12 -5.36 -21.29
N ARG A 114 -30.71 -4.83 -20.21
CA ARG A 114 -31.04 -3.39 -20.12
C ARG A 114 -29.81 -2.51 -19.97
N VAL A 115 -28.77 -3.00 -19.29
CA VAL A 115 -27.49 -2.29 -19.12
C VAL A 115 -26.69 -2.27 -20.41
N SER A 116 -26.65 -3.37 -21.18
CA SER A 116 -25.99 -3.40 -22.49
C SER A 116 -26.68 -2.50 -23.54
N SER A 117 -28.01 -2.39 -23.52
CA SER A 117 -28.74 -1.44 -24.38
C SER A 117 -28.48 0.03 -24.05
N LYS A 118 -28.19 0.37 -22.79
CA LYS A 118 -27.76 1.73 -22.41
C LYS A 118 -26.33 2.05 -22.86
N LYS A 119 -25.45 1.04 -22.97
CA LYS A 119 -24.05 1.22 -23.39
C LYS A 119 -23.88 1.52 -24.89
N ASN A 120 -24.88 1.17 -25.74
CA ASN A 120 -24.84 1.40 -27.19
C ASN A 120 -25.45 2.75 -27.64
N ARG A 121 -26.00 3.55 -26.73
CA ARG A 121 -26.40 4.94 -27.01
C ARG A 121 -25.38 5.87 -26.34
N GLY A 122 -24.35 6.22 -27.11
CA GLY A 122 -23.29 7.12 -26.68
C GLY A 122 -23.78 8.55 -26.40
N GLU A 123 -23.18 9.12 -25.35
CA GLU A 123 -22.87 10.53 -25.06
C GLU A 123 -23.96 11.59 -25.22
N ASP A 124 -24.40 12.17 -24.09
CA ASP A 124 -24.15 13.58 -23.73
C ASP A 124 -24.94 13.96 -22.47
N GLY A 125 -24.30 14.69 -21.54
CA GLY A 125 -25.01 15.41 -20.48
C GLY A 125 -24.42 15.30 -19.09
N ASP A 126 -23.59 16.30 -18.76
CA ASP A 126 -23.11 16.69 -17.45
C ASP A 126 -24.27 16.97 -16.47
N GLN A 127 -24.24 16.41 -15.24
CA GLN A 127 -24.64 17.09 -14.00
C GLN A 127 -24.49 16.25 -12.74
N ASP A 128 -23.75 16.83 -11.79
CA ASP A 128 -23.83 16.58 -10.35
C ASP A 128 -25.28 16.52 -9.85
N THR A 129 -25.64 15.41 -9.19
CA THR A 129 -26.55 15.42 -8.03
C THR A 129 -26.21 14.26 -7.12
N MET A 130 -25.85 14.57 -5.87
CA MET A 130 -25.76 13.62 -4.76
C MET A 130 -27.15 13.08 -4.43
N GLU A 131 -27.33 11.76 -4.39
CA GLU A 131 -28.30 11.13 -3.51
C GLU A 131 -27.67 9.89 -2.84
N THR A 132 -27.49 10.01 -1.53
CA THR A 132 -27.30 8.90 -0.59
C THR A 132 -28.54 8.03 -0.56
N GLU A 133 -28.47 6.86 -1.20
CA GLU A 133 -29.36 5.74 -0.91
C GLU A 133 -28.54 4.55 -0.41
N ASN A 134 -28.84 4.14 0.83
CA ASN A 134 -28.40 2.89 1.43
C ASN A 134 -28.97 1.71 0.61
N GLY A 135 -28.18 1.24 -0.34
CA GLY A 135 -28.41 -0.01 -1.06
C GLY A 135 -27.06 -0.69 -1.27
N THR A 136 -26.96 -1.96 -0.87
CA THR A 136 -25.79 -2.82 -1.03
C THR A 136 -25.16 -2.66 -2.42
N THR A 137 -24.06 -1.92 -2.50
CA THR A 137 -23.23 -1.79 -3.69
C THR A 137 -22.56 -3.12 -3.98
N GLU A 138 -23.22 -3.97 -4.78
CA GLU A 138 -22.50 -4.93 -5.60
C GLU A 138 -21.66 -4.13 -6.59
N THR A 139 -20.39 -3.95 -6.22
CA THR A 139 -19.37 -3.36 -7.08
C THR A 139 -19.17 -4.31 -8.26
N ILE A 140 -19.72 -3.95 -9.42
CA ILE A 140 -19.33 -4.55 -10.70
C ILE A 140 -17.85 -4.19 -10.89
N SER A 141 -16.96 -5.05 -10.42
CA SER A 141 -15.52 -4.86 -10.61
C SER A 141 -15.22 -5.07 -12.09
N ASN A 142 -14.84 -3.99 -12.78
CA ASN A 142 -14.21 -4.13 -14.08
C ASN A 142 -13.02 -5.10 -13.93
N PRO A 143 -12.83 -6.05 -14.86
CA PRO A 143 -11.73 -7.01 -14.76
C PRO A 143 -10.41 -6.25 -14.76
N GLN A 144 -9.71 -6.28 -13.63
CA GLN A 144 -8.41 -5.64 -13.48
C GLN A 144 -7.39 -6.42 -14.32
N HIS A 145 -6.61 -5.70 -15.12
CA HIS A 145 -5.55 -6.30 -15.94
C HIS A 145 -4.38 -6.72 -15.04
N VAL A 146 -3.99 -8.00 -15.11
CA VAL A 146 -2.83 -8.51 -14.38
C VAL A 146 -1.55 -8.02 -15.05
N VAL A 147 -0.69 -7.34 -14.31
CA VAL A 147 0.58 -6.79 -14.79
C VAL A 147 1.74 -7.59 -14.21
N ASN A 148 2.79 -7.83 -15.01
CA ASN A 148 4.03 -8.42 -14.51
C ASN A 148 4.83 -7.37 -13.76
N LEU A 149 4.94 -7.51 -12.44
CA LEU A 149 5.65 -6.55 -11.60
C LEU A 149 7.16 -6.61 -11.81
N GLU A 150 7.72 -7.77 -12.14
CA GLU A 150 9.17 -7.93 -12.33
C GLU A 150 9.69 -7.10 -13.51
N ASP A 151 8.90 -7.02 -14.59
CA ASP A 151 9.25 -6.24 -15.79
C ASP A 151 9.22 -4.72 -15.56
N LEU A 152 8.51 -4.27 -14.51
CA LEU A 152 8.38 -2.85 -14.17
C LEU A 152 9.45 -2.35 -13.19
N VAL A 153 10.20 -3.26 -12.56
CA VAL A 153 11.23 -2.88 -11.60
C VAL A 153 12.47 -2.35 -12.30
N PHE A 154 13.02 -1.25 -11.80
CA PHE A 154 14.33 -0.75 -12.22
C PHE A 154 15.43 -1.63 -11.60
N ALA A 155 15.89 -2.66 -12.33
CA ALA A 155 16.88 -3.63 -11.83
C ALA A 155 18.23 -3.04 -11.35
N GLN A 156 18.53 -1.79 -11.73
CA GLN A 156 19.76 -1.09 -11.31
C GLN A 156 19.62 -0.38 -9.94
N GLY A 157 18.43 -0.34 -9.35
CA GLY A 157 18.19 0.28 -8.04
C GLY A 157 18.68 1.74 -7.99
N SER A 158 19.47 2.05 -6.96
CA SER A 158 20.09 3.37 -6.76
C SER A 158 21.00 3.86 -7.88
N HIS A 159 21.49 2.96 -8.75
CA HIS A 159 22.31 3.30 -9.90
C HIS A 159 21.51 3.59 -11.17
N TYR A 160 20.17 3.46 -11.13
CA TYR A 160 19.34 3.75 -12.28
C TYR A 160 19.48 5.22 -12.71
N MET A 161 19.88 5.45 -13.97
CA MET A 161 19.97 6.79 -14.55
C MET A 161 18.82 6.99 -15.54
N ALA A 162 17.78 7.70 -15.12
CA ALA A 162 16.67 8.05 -16.01
C ALA A 162 17.08 9.03 -17.12
N ASN A 163 18.11 9.84 -16.89
CA ASN A 163 18.63 10.80 -17.85
C ASN A 163 19.58 10.11 -18.86
N LYS A 164 19.31 10.27 -20.15
CA LYS A 164 20.16 9.74 -21.23
C LYS A 164 21.49 10.47 -21.43
N SER A 165 21.63 11.67 -20.85
CA SER A 165 22.83 12.50 -20.97
C SER A 165 23.07 13.32 -19.71
N CYS A 166 24.34 13.66 -19.46
CA CYS A 166 24.77 14.51 -18.35
C CYS A 166 25.49 15.74 -18.91
N ARG A 167 24.97 16.93 -18.61
CA ARG A 167 25.59 18.21 -18.99
C ARG A 167 26.46 18.69 -17.83
N LEU A 168 27.72 18.99 -18.14
CA LEU A 168 28.67 19.48 -17.14
C LEU A 168 28.67 21.02 -17.10
N PRO A 169 28.99 21.64 -15.95
CA PRO A 169 29.13 23.08 -15.84
C PRO A 169 30.21 23.66 -16.76
N ASP A 170 30.10 24.93 -17.09
CA ASP A 170 31.09 25.65 -17.89
C ASP A 170 32.49 25.58 -17.25
N GLY A 171 33.51 25.43 -18.09
CA GLY A 171 34.90 25.23 -17.65
C GLY A 171 35.24 23.79 -17.28
N SER A 172 34.29 22.84 -17.36
CA SER A 172 34.59 21.42 -17.23
C SER A 172 35.35 20.89 -18.46
N TYR A 173 36.35 20.04 -18.25
CA TYR A 173 37.15 19.45 -19.33
C TYR A 173 37.50 17.99 -19.05
N ARG A 174 37.88 17.26 -20.10
CA ARG A 174 38.20 15.83 -20.04
C ARG A 174 39.63 15.58 -20.50
N LEU A 175 40.36 14.74 -19.77
CA LEU A 175 41.73 14.32 -20.08
C LEU A 175 41.77 12.79 -20.22
N GLN A 176 42.10 12.31 -21.41
CA GLN A 176 42.28 10.88 -21.65
C GLN A 176 43.70 10.47 -21.26
N LYS A 177 43.84 9.54 -20.31
CA LYS A 177 45.13 9.02 -19.83
C LYS A 177 45.23 7.51 -20.09
N LYS A 178 46.42 6.94 -19.88
CA LYS A 178 46.63 5.51 -20.09
C LYS A 178 45.89 4.70 -19.02
N GLY A 179 44.76 4.13 -19.38
CA GLY A 179 43.95 3.25 -18.53
C GLY A 179 42.81 3.93 -17.77
N TYR A 180 42.62 5.25 -17.92
CA TYR A 180 41.53 5.98 -17.29
C TYR A 180 41.26 7.32 -17.97
N GLU A 181 40.07 7.86 -17.74
CA GLU A 181 39.65 9.20 -18.18
C GLU A 181 39.45 10.07 -16.94
N GLU A 182 40.04 11.26 -16.94
CA GLU A 182 39.78 12.26 -15.89
C GLU A 182 38.78 13.29 -16.41
N VAL A 183 37.72 13.51 -15.65
CA VAL A 183 36.77 14.61 -15.89
C VAL A 183 36.96 15.64 -14.78
N HIS A 184 37.39 16.83 -15.13
CA HIS A 184 37.59 17.94 -14.21
C HIS A 184 36.37 18.84 -14.23
N VAL A 185 35.74 19.04 -13.07
CA VAL A 185 34.60 19.95 -12.88
C VAL A 185 35.06 21.06 -11.91
N PRO A 186 35.11 22.34 -12.34
CA PRO A 186 35.61 23.41 -11.50
C PRO A 186 34.64 23.73 -10.35
N ALA A 187 35.18 24.30 -9.26
CA ALA A 187 34.36 24.78 -8.17
C ALA A 187 33.45 25.93 -8.64
N LEU A 188 32.15 25.82 -8.37
CA LEU A 188 31.19 26.86 -8.70
C LEU A 188 31.42 28.10 -7.83
N LYS A 189 31.37 29.27 -8.46
CA LYS A 189 31.43 30.54 -7.72
C LYS A 189 30.11 30.73 -6.95
N PRO A 190 30.15 31.07 -5.65
CA PRO A 190 28.94 31.37 -4.89
C PRO A 190 28.18 32.52 -5.56
N SER A 191 26.86 32.38 -5.68
CA SER A 191 26.01 33.46 -6.16
C SER A 191 26.14 34.68 -5.23
N ALA A 192 26.19 35.88 -5.79
CA ALA A 192 26.16 37.11 -5.01
C ALA A 192 24.88 37.16 -4.16
N LEU A 193 24.93 37.87 -3.03
CA LEU A 193 23.74 38.21 -2.26
C LEU A 193 22.86 39.14 -3.10
N ASP A 194 21.55 38.94 -3.01
CA ASP A 194 20.60 39.83 -3.70
C ASP A 194 20.67 41.24 -3.06
N PRO A 195 20.35 42.32 -3.81
CA PRO A 195 20.38 43.67 -3.26
C PRO A 195 19.47 43.78 -2.02
N GLY A 196 20.06 44.05 -0.85
CA GLY A 196 19.34 44.13 0.43
C GLY A 196 19.21 42.81 1.21
N GLU A 197 19.76 41.69 0.70
CA GLU A 197 19.81 40.42 1.43
C GLU A 197 20.88 40.48 2.52
N VAL A 198 20.44 40.51 3.79
CA VAL A 198 21.31 40.47 4.96
C VAL A 198 21.13 39.14 5.68
N LEU A 199 22.24 38.55 6.17
CA LEU A 199 22.18 37.33 6.97
C LEU A 199 21.40 37.56 8.27
N TYR A 200 20.56 36.59 8.64
CA TYR A 200 19.67 36.72 9.78
C TYR A 200 20.45 36.63 11.11
N PRO A 201 20.49 37.68 11.94
CA PRO A 201 21.13 37.63 13.25
C PRO A 201 20.37 36.71 14.22
N ILE A 202 21.09 35.95 15.05
CA ILE A 202 20.45 35.09 16.07
C ILE A 202 19.65 35.94 17.07
N SER A 203 20.07 37.18 17.33
CA SER A 203 19.33 38.13 18.17
C SER A 203 17.92 38.45 17.67
N ASN A 204 17.66 38.23 16.37
CA ASN A 204 16.36 38.50 15.76
C ASN A 204 15.44 37.27 15.81
N LEU A 205 15.93 36.10 16.24
CA LEU A 205 15.06 34.94 16.44
C LEU A 205 14.14 35.20 17.65
N PRO A 206 12.96 34.55 17.71
CA PRO A 206 12.13 34.58 18.90
C PRO A 206 12.94 34.23 20.15
N LYS A 207 12.71 34.92 21.27
CA LYS A 207 13.53 34.75 22.49
C LYS A 207 13.64 33.30 22.96
N TYR A 208 12.56 32.52 22.81
CA TYR A 208 12.55 31.10 23.15
C TYR A 208 13.48 30.30 22.22
N ALA A 209 13.67 30.66 20.96
CA ALA A 209 14.48 29.88 20.01
C ALA A 209 15.99 30.16 20.12
N GLN A 210 16.39 31.31 20.66
CA GLN A 210 17.79 31.75 20.72
C GLN A 210 18.75 30.80 21.45
N PRO A 211 18.39 30.19 22.61
CA PRO A 211 19.29 29.30 23.34
C PRO A 211 19.77 28.08 22.54
N ALA A 212 18.98 27.61 21.57
CA ALA A 212 19.36 26.50 20.69
C ALA A 212 20.57 26.85 19.81
N PHE A 213 20.77 28.12 19.51
CA PHE A 213 21.83 28.64 18.66
C PHE A 213 22.99 29.24 19.48
N ASP A 214 23.20 28.79 20.72
CA ASP A 214 24.36 29.21 21.51
C ASP A 214 25.67 28.99 20.74
N GLY A 215 26.55 30.00 20.80
CA GLY A 215 27.79 30.08 20.01
C GLY A 215 27.63 30.60 18.56
N TYR A 216 26.41 30.88 18.08
CA TYR A 216 26.17 31.39 16.72
C TYR A 216 25.82 32.88 16.76
N LYS A 217 26.38 33.65 15.81
CA LYS A 217 26.07 35.09 15.66
C LYS A 217 24.99 35.34 14.60
N VAL A 218 25.07 34.62 13.48
CA VAL A 218 24.18 34.76 12.33
C VAL A 218 23.87 33.40 11.73
N LEU A 219 22.70 33.27 11.13
CA LEU A 219 22.34 32.14 10.26
C LEU A 219 23.04 32.25 8.91
N ASN A 220 23.31 31.11 8.26
CA ASN A 220 23.85 31.13 6.91
C ASN A 220 22.78 31.58 5.89
N ARG A 221 23.17 31.75 4.62
CA ARG A 221 22.26 32.27 3.57
C ARG A 221 20.99 31.42 3.40
N ILE A 222 21.13 30.09 3.32
CA ILE A 222 19.99 29.19 3.11
C ILE A 222 19.08 29.22 4.34
N GLN A 223 19.65 29.11 5.54
CA GLN A 223 18.91 29.19 6.79
C GLN A 223 18.15 30.51 6.91
N THR A 224 18.78 31.63 6.57
CA THR A 224 18.17 32.98 6.55
C THR A 224 16.92 33.02 5.67
N ARG A 225 17.00 32.50 4.44
CA ARG A 225 15.84 32.44 3.53
C ARG A 225 14.72 31.54 4.06
N MET A 226 15.08 30.51 4.83
CA MET A 226 14.12 29.55 5.37
C MET A 226 13.48 29.98 6.69
N VAL A 227 13.96 31.03 7.37
CA VAL A 227 13.44 31.47 8.69
C VAL A 227 11.92 31.65 8.65
N LYS A 228 11.40 32.40 7.66
CA LYS A 228 9.97 32.67 7.55
C LYS A 228 9.16 31.38 7.38
N ALA A 229 9.58 30.50 6.47
CA ALA A 229 8.88 29.25 6.23
C ALA A 229 8.95 28.30 7.44
N ALA A 230 10.12 28.20 8.09
CA ALA A 230 10.36 27.25 9.17
C ALA A 230 9.81 27.70 10.54
N LEU A 231 9.79 29.01 10.83
CA LEU A 231 9.37 29.54 12.14
C LEU A 231 8.01 30.23 12.13
N GLU A 232 7.50 30.71 10.99
CA GLU A 232 6.25 31.49 10.94
C GLU A 232 5.07 30.74 10.29
N SER A 233 5.32 29.58 9.66
CA SER A 233 4.30 28.77 8.97
C SER A 233 4.33 27.30 9.37
N ASP A 234 3.18 26.64 9.30
CA ASP A 234 3.01 25.18 9.49
C ASP A 234 2.91 24.40 8.18
N GLU A 235 3.21 25.05 7.06
CA GLU A 235 3.23 24.40 5.75
C GLU A 235 4.34 23.35 5.66
N ASN A 236 4.09 22.28 4.90
CA ASN A 236 5.09 21.26 4.63
C ASN A 236 6.24 21.84 3.78
N ILE A 237 7.49 21.54 4.17
CA ILE A 237 8.69 22.12 3.55
C ILE A 237 9.49 21.04 2.80
N LEU A 238 9.85 21.33 1.54
CA LEU A 238 10.87 20.61 0.79
C LEU A 238 12.09 21.50 0.57
N LEU A 239 13.22 21.17 1.20
CA LEU A 239 14.48 21.90 1.04
C LEU A 239 15.49 21.09 0.21
N CYS A 240 15.64 21.47 -1.06
CA CYS A 240 16.68 20.92 -1.94
C CYS A 240 17.95 21.77 -1.85
N ALA A 241 18.92 21.34 -1.05
CA ALA A 241 20.19 22.03 -0.86
C ALA A 241 21.38 21.06 -0.87
N PRO A 242 22.59 21.49 -1.30
CA PRO A 242 23.79 20.66 -1.28
C PRO A 242 24.13 20.12 0.12
N THR A 243 24.86 19.01 0.17
CA THR A 243 25.42 18.48 1.42
C THR A 243 26.34 19.51 2.07
N GLY A 244 26.26 19.67 3.40
CA GLY A 244 27.01 20.68 4.14
C GLY A 244 26.43 22.09 4.08
N ALA A 245 25.35 22.34 3.32
CA ALA A 245 24.72 23.65 3.22
C ALA A 245 23.93 24.09 4.47
N GLY A 246 23.87 23.24 5.50
CA GLY A 246 23.27 23.56 6.80
C GLY A 246 21.79 23.19 6.94
N LYS A 247 21.32 22.15 6.22
CA LYS A 247 19.94 21.62 6.29
C LYS A 247 19.50 21.28 7.73
N THR A 248 20.40 20.72 8.54
CA THR A 248 20.14 20.34 9.93
C THR A 248 19.70 21.52 10.82
N ASN A 249 20.22 22.73 10.57
CA ASN A 249 19.77 23.90 11.33
C ASN A 249 18.40 24.40 10.85
N VAL A 250 18.02 24.17 9.58
CA VAL A 250 16.66 24.43 9.11
C VAL A 250 15.68 23.48 9.79
N ALA A 251 16.05 22.20 9.91
CA ALA A 251 15.30 21.23 10.70
C ALA A 251 15.16 21.66 12.18
N LEU A 252 16.24 22.20 12.77
CA LEU A 252 16.21 22.75 14.14
C LEU A 252 15.24 23.94 14.25
N LEU A 253 15.15 24.82 13.24
CA LEU A 253 14.16 25.90 13.23
C LEU A 253 12.72 25.34 13.27
N CYS A 254 12.42 24.31 12.47
CA CYS A 254 11.11 23.65 12.50
C CYS A 254 10.82 23.01 13.87
N ILE A 255 11.81 22.34 14.47
CA ILE A 255 11.73 21.78 15.83
C ILE A 255 11.41 22.87 16.85
N LEU A 256 12.10 24.01 16.78
CA LEU A 256 11.87 25.12 17.70
C LEU A 256 10.49 25.75 17.51
N ARG A 257 10.00 25.86 16.28
CA ARG A 257 8.62 26.29 16.03
C ARG A 257 7.62 25.41 16.77
N GLU A 258 7.77 24.09 16.65
CA GLU A 258 6.87 23.14 17.29
C GLU A 258 6.95 23.25 18.82
N ILE A 259 8.15 23.31 19.38
CA ILE A 259 8.36 23.56 20.82
C ILE A 259 7.68 24.87 21.25
N GLY A 260 7.78 25.92 20.44
CA GLY A 260 7.19 27.23 20.68
C GLY A 260 5.67 27.23 20.85
N LYS A 261 4.96 26.25 20.27
CA LYS A 261 3.50 26.09 20.42
C LYS A 261 3.10 25.55 21.79
N HIS A 262 4.00 24.89 22.49
CA HIS A 262 3.76 24.25 23.79
C HIS A 262 4.43 25.00 24.95
N VAL A 263 4.89 26.23 24.71
CA VAL A 263 5.41 27.11 25.77
C VAL A 263 4.24 27.71 26.55
N MET A 264 4.19 27.44 27.85
CA MET A 264 3.20 27.98 28.77
C MET A 264 3.51 29.43 29.15
N SER A 265 2.52 30.12 29.74
CA SER A 265 2.65 31.52 30.15
C SER A 265 3.71 31.78 31.22
N ASP A 266 4.09 30.75 31.98
CA ASP A 266 5.17 30.79 32.98
C ASP A 266 6.57 30.53 32.38
N GLY A 267 6.65 30.24 31.07
CA GLY A 267 7.89 29.97 30.34
C GLY A 267 8.34 28.51 30.38
N THR A 268 7.60 27.61 31.01
CA THR A 268 7.85 26.16 30.96
C THR A 268 7.24 25.54 29.70
N ILE A 269 7.75 24.37 29.29
CA ILE A 269 7.28 23.67 28.08
C ILE A 269 6.44 22.46 28.50
N ASN A 270 5.25 22.30 27.91
CA ASN A 270 4.45 21.11 28.11
C ASN A 270 4.99 19.94 27.26
N VAL A 271 5.90 19.17 27.85
CA VAL A 271 6.65 18.10 27.16
C VAL A 271 5.85 16.84 26.84
N ASP A 272 4.63 16.72 27.36
CA ASP A 272 3.78 15.53 27.21
C ASP A 272 2.76 15.65 26.05
N GLU A 273 2.58 16.84 25.47
CA GLU A 273 1.58 17.10 24.43
C GLU A 273 2.04 16.80 23.00
N PHE A 274 3.35 16.64 22.79
CA PHE A 274 3.92 16.53 21.45
C PHE A 274 5.10 15.58 21.37
N LYS A 275 5.28 15.02 20.19
CA LYS A 275 6.47 14.27 19.78
C LYS A 275 6.90 14.71 18.38
N MET A 276 8.21 14.63 18.16
CA MET A 276 8.85 14.98 16.90
C MET A 276 9.70 13.80 16.45
N ILE A 277 9.64 13.47 15.17
CA ILE A 277 10.38 12.36 14.58
C ILE A 277 11.38 12.91 13.59
N TYR A 278 12.65 12.53 13.74
CA TYR A 278 13.71 12.82 12.77
C TYR A 278 14.16 11.52 12.12
N ILE A 279 13.92 11.37 10.83
CA ILE A 279 14.28 10.19 10.06
C ILE A 279 15.54 10.50 9.28
N ALA A 280 16.61 9.74 9.55
CA ALA A 280 17.89 9.86 8.87
C ALA A 280 18.25 8.55 8.14
N PRO A 281 18.89 8.60 6.96
CA PRO A 281 19.16 7.42 6.13
C PRO A 281 20.12 6.41 6.78
N MET A 282 21.08 6.88 7.57
CA MET A 282 22.18 6.05 8.09
C MET A 282 22.23 6.10 9.62
N ARG A 283 22.60 4.97 10.24
CA ARG A 283 22.74 4.88 11.71
C ARG A 283 23.80 5.81 12.27
N SER A 284 24.94 5.96 11.59
CA SER A 284 25.98 6.91 11.98
C SER A 284 25.45 8.34 12.04
N LEU A 285 24.66 8.73 11.04
CA LEU A 285 24.02 10.04 11.00
C LEU A 285 22.98 10.20 12.11
N VAL A 286 22.21 9.15 12.42
CA VAL A 286 21.29 9.15 13.58
C VAL A 286 22.05 9.49 14.87
N GLN A 287 23.17 8.82 15.15
CA GLN A 287 23.96 9.04 16.36
C GLN A 287 24.56 10.45 16.43
N GLU A 288 25.06 10.95 15.32
CA GLU A 288 25.56 12.32 15.21
C GLU A 288 24.45 13.34 15.49
N VAL A 289 23.28 13.14 14.89
CA VAL A 289 22.11 14.02 15.05
C VAL A 289 21.59 14.00 16.48
N VAL A 290 21.52 12.82 17.12
CA VAL A 290 21.16 12.71 18.56
C VAL A 290 22.17 13.48 19.40
N GLY A 291 23.47 13.27 19.20
CA GLY A 291 24.51 13.99 19.96
C GLY A 291 24.44 15.50 19.79
N ASN A 292 24.15 15.99 18.59
CA ASN A 292 23.96 17.42 18.31
C ASN A 292 22.68 17.94 18.95
N PHE A 293 21.53 17.35 18.67
CA PHE A 293 20.25 17.84 19.18
C PHE A 293 20.08 17.70 20.68
N THR A 294 20.67 16.68 21.33
CA THR A 294 20.72 16.63 22.79
C THR A 294 21.36 17.88 23.37
N LYS A 295 22.50 18.34 22.81
CA LYS A 295 23.17 19.57 23.27
C LYS A 295 22.34 20.82 22.99
N ARG A 296 21.75 20.89 21.78
CA ARG A 296 20.95 22.05 21.31
C ARG A 296 19.63 22.20 22.07
N LEU A 297 19.03 21.09 22.47
CA LEU A 297 17.72 21.05 23.09
C LEU A 297 17.78 20.95 24.62
N ASN A 298 18.96 20.71 25.20
CA ASN A 298 19.18 20.70 26.65
C ASN A 298 18.69 21.97 27.38
N PRO A 299 18.86 23.20 26.85
CA PRO A 299 18.33 24.41 27.49
C PRO A 299 16.81 24.40 27.69
N PHE A 300 16.09 23.55 26.95
CA PHE A 300 14.64 23.41 26.99
C PHE A 300 14.17 22.25 27.87
N GLY A 301 15.10 21.48 28.46
CA GLY A 301 14.79 20.28 29.24
C GLY A 301 14.22 19.12 28.41
N LEU A 302 14.34 19.18 27.07
CA LEU A 302 13.81 18.15 26.17
C LEU A 302 14.77 16.98 26.04
N LYS A 303 14.22 15.76 26.02
CA LYS A 303 14.98 14.53 25.80
C LYS A 303 14.98 14.16 24.32
N VAL A 304 16.16 13.78 23.84
CA VAL A 304 16.39 13.26 22.49
C VAL A 304 16.90 11.83 22.60
N ALA A 305 16.32 10.90 21.86
CA ALA A 305 16.74 9.49 21.90
C ALA A 305 16.87 8.87 20.51
N GLU A 306 17.79 7.91 20.41
CA GLU A 306 17.98 7.06 19.24
C GLU A 306 16.97 5.91 19.26
N LEU A 307 16.37 5.62 18.11
CA LEU A 307 15.54 4.43 17.90
C LEU A 307 15.98 3.74 16.60
N THR A 308 16.85 2.74 16.73
CA THR A 308 17.44 1.98 15.61
C THR A 308 17.30 0.47 15.81
N GLY A 309 17.87 -0.34 14.93
CA GLY A 309 17.73 -1.81 14.95
C GLY A 309 18.02 -2.43 16.33
N ASP A 310 19.18 -2.12 16.91
CA ASP A 310 19.65 -2.71 18.18
C ASP A 310 19.10 -1.98 19.41
N HIS A 311 18.82 -0.67 19.27
CA HIS A 311 18.32 0.15 20.36
C HIS A 311 16.80 0.16 20.37
N GLN A 312 16.21 -0.58 21.31
CA GLN A 312 14.79 -0.50 21.63
C GLN A 312 14.62 0.34 22.88
N LEU A 313 13.76 1.35 22.79
CA LEU A 313 13.33 2.14 23.95
C LEU A 313 12.14 1.43 24.62
N SER A 314 12.11 1.42 25.95
CA SER A 314 10.92 1.01 26.68
C SER A 314 9.79 2.02 26.43
N ARG A 315 8.53 1.63 26.69
CA ARG A 315 7.39 2.54 26.58
C ARG A 315 7.54 3.79 27.46
N GLU A 316 8.11 3.62 28.65
CA GLU A 316 8.42 4.72 29.58
C GLU A 316 9.44 5.68 28.96
N GLN A 317 10.54 5.15 28.40
CA GLN A 317 11.55 5.96 27.73
C GLN A 317 11.00 6.71 26.52
N ILE A 318 10.14 6.07 25.73
CA ILE A 318 9.46 6.72 24.58
C ILE A 318 8.56 7.86 25.07
N ASN A 319 7.82 7.64 26.15
CA ASN A 319 6.95 8.68 26.71
C ASN A 319 7.75 9.89 27.18
N GLU A 320 8.86 9.67 27.88
CA GLU A 320 9.76 10.74 28.35
C GLU A 320 10.52 11.46 27.24
N THR A 321 10.60 10.89 26.04
CA THR A 321 11.36 11.46 24.90
C THR A 321 10.47 12.31 23.99
N GLN A 322 10.89 13.53 23.67
CA GLN A 322 10.17 14.44 22.78
C GLN A 322 10.67 14.38 21.34
N LEU A 323 11.98 14.22 21.13
CA LEU A 323 12.58 14.06 19.79
C LEU A 323 13.14 12.66 19.63
N ILE A 324 12.54 11.87 18.74
CA ILE A 324 13.01 10.53 18.41
C ILE A 324 13.74 10.59 17.08
N VAL A 325 15.01 10.17 17.07
CA VAL A 325 15.83 10.09 15.85
C VAL A 325 15.96 8.63 15.45
N CYS A 326 15.57 8.28 14.23
CA CYS A 326 15.45 6.90 13.79
C CYS A 326 15.80 6.70 12.30
N THR A 327 15.92 5.45 11.88
CA THR A 327 16.01 5.11 10.45
C THR A 327 14.62 4.89 9.84
N PRO A 328 14.47 5.03 8.50
CA PRO A 328 13.19 4.78 7.83
C PRO A 328 12.59 3.41 8.18
N GLU A 329 13.40 2.36 8.19
CA GLU A 329 12.96 0.98 8.45
C GLU A 329 12.41 0.82 9.86
N LYS A 330 13.09 1.43 10.83
CA LYS A 330 12.67 1.31 12.23
C LYS A 330 11.33 2.01 12.43
N TRP A 331 11.16 3.20 11.85
CA TRP A 331 9.91 3.93 11.92
C TRP A 331 8.78 3.24 11.15
N ASP A 332 9.06 2.62 10.00
CA ASP A 332 8.08 1.82 9.27
C ASP A 332 7.59 0.62 10.09
N ILE A 333 8.50 -0.11 10.74
CA ILE A 333 8.14 -1.25 11.63
C ILE A 333 7.23 -0.80 12.77
N ILE A 334 7.58 0.32 13.42
CA ILE A 334 6.81 0.89 14.54
C ILE A 334 5.39 1.25 14.10
N THR A 335 5.28 2.00 13.01
CA THR A 335 3.99 2.49 12.53
C THR A 335 3.11 1.36 11.94
N ARG A 336 3.69 0.23 11.53
CA ARG A 336 2.95 -1.00 11.16
C ARG A 336 2.41 -1.79 12.35
N LYS A 337 3.15 -1.87 13.47
CA LYS A 337 2.84 -2.81 14.56
C LYS A 337 1.61 -2.45 15.41
N GLY A 338 0.97 -1.30 15.20
CA GLY A 338 -0.38 -0.97 15.70
C GLY A 338 -0.56 -0.84 17.23
N GLY A 339 0.23 -1.54 18.05
CA GLY A 339 0.18 -1.47 19.52
C GLY A 339 0.81 -0.22 20.12
N GLU A 340 1.41 0.63 19.29
CA GLU A 340 2.15 1.84 19.67
C GLU A 340 1.42 3.13 19.25
N ARG A 341 0.12 3.03 18.92
CA ARG A 341 -0.69 4.16 18.43
C ARG A 341 -0.75 5.36 19.38
N SER A 342 -0.63 5.14 20.69
CA SER A 342 -0.79 6.19 21.70
C SER A 342 0.18 7.36 21.51
N TYR A 343 1.44 7.09 21.20
CA TYR A 343 2.43 8.15 21.01
C TYR A 343 2.51 8.63 19.56
N THR A 344 2.11 7.81 18.58
CA THR A 344 2.02 8.25 17.17
C THR A 344 0.98 9.36 16.98
N GLN A 345 -0.07 9.39 17.81
CA GLN A 345 -1.07 10.47 17.82
C GLN A 345 -0.54 11.79 18.38
N LEU A 346 0.53 11.76 19.18
CA LEU A 346 1.22 12.94 19.70
C LEU A 346 2.26 13.49 18.70
N VAL A 347 2.53 12.78 17.60
CA VAL A 347 3.48 13.26 16.61
C VAL A 347 2.91 14.50 15.92
N ARG A 348 3.65 15.61 15.97
CA ARG A 348 3.30 16.89 15.33
C ARG A 348 4.26 17.30 14.22
N LEU A 349 5.48 16.77 14.24
CA LEU A 349 6.51 17.05 13.25
C LEU A 349 7.24 15.77 12.86
N ILE A 350 7.38 15.55 11.55
CA ILE A 350 8.25 14.52 10.98
C ILE A 350 9.24 15.21 10.03
N ILE A 351 10.52 15.03 10.29
CA ILE A 351 11.62 15.53 9.44
C ILE A 351 12.21 14.34 8.71
N LEU A 352 12.28 14.44 7.38
CA LEU A 352 12.88 13.45 6.50
C LEU A 352 14.21 13.99 5.99
N ASP A 353 15.31 13.57 6.62
CA ASP A 353 16.64 13.94 6.17
C ASP A 353 17.08 13.05 5.01
N GLU A 354 17.76 13.67 4.04
CA GLU A 354 18.18 13.03 2.79
C GLU A 354 17.06 12.25 2.08
N VAL A 355 15.91 12.90 1.88
CA VAL A 355 14.73 12.36 1.18
C VAL A 355 15.03 11.84 -0.25
N HIS A 356 16.16 12.23 -0.84
CA HIS A 356 16.63 11.67 -2.10
C HIS A 356 16.94 10.16 -2.03
N LEU A 357 16.96 9.56 -0.82
CA LEU A 357 16.92 8.11 -0.61
C LEU A 357 15.70 7.44 -1.27
N LEU A 358 14.67 8.20 -1.68
CA LEU A 358 13.60 7.71 -2.55
C LEU A 358 14.12 7.02 -3.83
N HIS A 359 15.30 7.40 -4.32
CA HIS A 359 15.92 6.77 -5.50
C HIS A 359 16.71 5.50 -5.17
N ASP A 360 16.81 5.13 -3.89
CA ASP A 360 17.51 3.92 -3.44
C ASP A 360 16.57 2.72 -3.35
N ASP A 361 17.09 1.50 -3.22
CA ASP A 361 16.29 0.29 -2.97
C ASP A 361 15.50 0.38 -1.66
N ARG A 362 15.93 1.26 -0.75
CA ARG A 362 15.24 1.61 0.50
C ARG A 362 14.15 2.67 0.32
N GLY A 363 14.03 3.28 -0.85
CA GLY A 363 13.02 4.29 -1.20
C GLY A 363 11.58 3.87 -0.89
N PRO A 364 11.15 2.64 -1.21
CA PRO A 364 9.81 2.15 -0.89
C PRO A 364 9.45 2.20 0.60
N VAL A 365 10.44 2.13 1.50
CA VAL A 365 10.23 2.26 2.95
C VAL A 365 9.83 3.69 3.30
N LEU A 366 10.52 4.68 2.73
CA LEU A 366 10.17 6.09 2.90
C LEU A 366 8.80 6.39 2.28
N GLU A 367 8.52 5.89 1.08
CA GLU A 367 7.20 6.03 0.44
C GLU A 367 6.08 5.47 1.33
N ALA A 368 6.27 4.27 1.88
CA ALA A 368 5.30 3.65 2.76
C ALA A 368 5.05 4.46 4.03
N VAL A 369 6.10 5.05 4.63
CA VAL A 369 5.99 5.93 5.80
C VAL A 369 5.22 7.19 5.43
N ILE A 370 5.61 7.89 4.37
CA ILE A 370 4.99 9.16 3.94
C ILE A 370 3.52 8.94 3.58
N ALA A 371 3.24 7.94 2.74
CA ALA A 371 1.88 7.62 2.30
C ALA A 371 0.97 7.25 3.49
N ARG A 372 1.49 6.49 4.46
CA ARG A 372 0.75 6.15 5.68
C ARG A 372 0.48 7.37 6.54
N THR A 373 1.46 8.25 6.71
CA THR A 373 1.30 9.51 7.46
C THR A 373 0.25 10.40 6.81
N ILE A 374 0.37 10.68 5.51
CA ILE A 374 -0.58 11.54 4.77
C ILE A 374 -1.99 10.95 4.85
N ARG A 375 -2.14 9.65 4.56
CA ARG A 375 -3.45 8.98 4.64
C ARG A 375 -4.03 9.04 6.05
N THR A 376 -3.20 8.92 7.08
CA THR A 376 -3.66 9.02 8.47
C THR A 376 -4.15 10.44 8.79
N ILE A 377 -3.43 11.46 8.32
CA ILE A 377 -3.85 12.87 8.43
C ILE A 377 -5.21 13.08 7.76
N GLU A 378 -5.39 12.62 6.52
CA GLU A 378 -6.65 12.73 5.77
C GLU A 378 -7.82 12.00 6.42
N THR A 379 -7.57 10.86 7.09
CA THR A 379 -8.64 10.12 7.78
C THR A 379 -8.97 10.66 9.17
N THR A 380 -8.11 11.50 9.75
CA THR A 380 -8.26 12.01 11.13
C THR A 380 -8.72 13.48 11.16
N GLN A 381 -8.53 14.23 10.06
CA GLN A 381 -9.15 15.53 9.82
C GLN A 381 -10.58 15.35 9.29
#